data_AF-A0A835QEL0-F1
#
_entry.id   AF-A0A835QEL0-F1
#
_cell.length_a   1.000
_cell.length_b   1.000
_cell.length_c   1.000
_cell.angle_alpha   90.00
_cell.angle_beta   90.00
_cell.angle_gamma   90.00
#
_symmetry.space_group_name_H-M   'P 1'
#
loop_
_entity.id
_entity.type
_entity.pdbx_description
1 polymer ?
#
loop_
_entity_poly.entity_id
_entity_poly.type
_entity_poly.pdbx_seq_one_letter_code
_entity_poly.pdbx_strand_id
1 'polypeptide(L)'
;MVGEDPRPVMREVYNMFKYGGDPEKLVASFANGHDVEVFYASLYSGLYYESMDDMDNAKLYIVAACQTSYGSRSEDYMASLAKVHCSCRNWSFT
;
A
#
# COMPACT_ATOMS: atom_id res chain seq x y z
N MET A 1 5.85 -11.78 21.27
CA MET A 1 6.09 -10.56 20.48
C MET A 1 6.21 -11.00 19.03
N VAL A 2 5.51 -10.36 18.11
CA VAL A 2 5.75 -10.59 16.67
C VAL A 2 7.18 -10.09 16.40
N GLY A 3 8.03 -10.92 15.81
CA GLY A 3 9.42 -10.55 15.50
C GLY A 3 9.46 -9.34 14.56
N GLU A 4 10.55 -8.58 14.59
CA GLU A 4 10.71 -7.45 13.67
C GLU A 4 10.70 -7.96 12.23
N ASP A 5 9.78 -7.46 11.40
CA ASP A 5 9.85 -7.71 9.97
C ASP A 5 11.18 -7.14 9.45
N PRO A 6 11.99 -7.95 8.73
CA PRO A 6 13.27 -7.49 8.21
C PRO A 6 13.11 -6.39 7.15
N ARG A 7 11.91 -6.21 6.58
CA ARG A 7 11.62 -5.21 5.56
C ARG A 7 11.33 -3.86 6.22
N PRO A 8 12.14 -2.81 5.98
CA PRO A 8 11.94 -1.49 6.59
C PRO A 8 10.55 -0.90 6.33
N VAL A 9 10.00 -1.08 5.11
CA VAL A 9 8.66 -0.61 4.75
C VAL A 9 7.56 -1.17 5.66
N MET A 10 7.64 -2.45 6.02
CA MET A 10 6.64 -3.09 6.86
C MET A 10 6.68 -2.59 8.30
N ARG A 11 7.86 -2.19 8.78
CA ARG A 11 8.04 -1.58 10.10
C ARG A 11 7.44 -0.18 10.16
N GLU A 12 7.69 0.64 9.15
CA GLU A 12 7.11 1.99 9.06
C GLU A 12 5.59 1.93 8.92
N VAL A 13 5.07 1.02 8.09
CA VAL A 13 3.64 0.73 8.00
C VAL A 13 3.06 0.37 9.37
N TYR A 14 3.68 -0.58 10.07
CA TYR A 14 3.21 -1.00 11.39
C TYR A 14 3.16 0.17 12.39
N ASN A 15 4.20 0.99 12.41
CA ASN A 15 4.26 2.16 13.28
C ASN A 15 3.16 3.18 12.92
N MET A 16 2.91 3.42 11.64
CA MET A 16 1.83 4.29 11.16
C MET A 16 0.46 3.82 11.64
N PHE A 17 0.13 2.53 11.46
CA PHE A 17 -1.16 1.99 11.92
C PHE A 17 -1.30 1.98 13.45
N LYS A 18 -0.20 1.80 14.19
CA LYS A 18 -0.22 1.70 15.65
C LYS A 18 -0.27 3.04 16.37
N TYR A 19 0.53 4.01 15.91
CA TYR A 19 0.71 5.28 16.60
C TYR A 19 0.05 6.45 15.85
N GLY A 20 -0.56 6.18 14.70
CA GLY A 20 -0.90 7.19 13.72
C GLY A 20 0.34 7.61 12.93
N GLY A 21 0.11 8.06 11.71
CA GLY A 21 1.17 8.60 10.87
C GLY A 21 0.63 9.26 9.61
N ASP A 22 1.55 9.67 8.75
CA ASP A 22 1.27 10.35 7.50
C ASP A 22 1.53 9.38 6.33
N PRO A 23 0.47 8.91 5.65
CA PRO A 23 0.59 8.02 4.51
C PRO A 23 1.36 8.62 3.32
N GLU A 24 1.30 9.95 3.12
CA GLU A 24 2.07 10.63 2.07
C GLU A 24 3.56 10.54 2.35
N LYS A 25 3.93 10.80 3.61
CA LYS A 25 5.32 10.67 4.07
C LYS A 25 5.82 9.24 3.94
N LEU A 26 4.98 8.24 4.21
CA LEU A 26 5.33 6.83 4.02
C LEU A 26 5.68 6.57 2.55
N VAL A 27 4.79 6.94 1.61
CA VAL A 27 5.05 6.73 0.18
C VAL A 27 6.29 7.51 -0.28
N ALA A 28 6.45 8.76 0.13
CA ALA A 28 7.61 9.57 -0.23
C ALA A 28 8.93 8.97 0.27
N SER A 29 8.92 8.35 1.46
CA SER A 29 10.11 7.71 2.05
C SER A 29 10.57 6.49 1.25
N PHE A 30 9.66 5.80 0.58
CA PHE A 30 9.94 4.59 -0.21
C PHE A 30 9.85 4.79 -1.72
N ALA A 31 9.57 6.01 -2.20
CA ALA A 31 9.38 6.30 -3.62
C ALA A 31 10.59 5.95 -4.51
N ASN A 32 11.80 6.00 -3.96
CA ASN A 32 13.05 5.63 -4.64
C ASN A 32 13.57 4.24 -4.21
N GLY A 33 12.77 3.46 -3.48
CA GLY A 33 13.12 2.12 -3.01
C GLY A 33 12.94 1.05 -4.09
N HIS A 34 12.95 -0.22 -3.68
CA HIS A 34 12.63 -1.33 -4.57
C HIS A 34 11.14 -1.34 -4.95
N ASP A 35 10.80 -1.88 -6.12
CA ASP A 35 9.41 -1.96 -6.60
C ASP A 35 8.44 -2.57 -5.57
N VAL A 36 8.92 -3.57 -4.82
CA VAL A 36 8.19 -4.21 -3.71
C VAL A 36 7.89 -3.23 -2.57
N GLU A 37 8.84 -2.37 -2.24
CA GLU A 37 8.68 -1.39 -1.15
C GLU A 37 7.73 -0.27 -1.57
N VAL A 38 7.85 0.21 -2.81
CA VAL A 38 6.91 1.19 -3.40
C VAL A 38 5.49 0.61 -3.41
N PHE A 39 5.35 -0.66 -3.78
CA PHE A 39 4.07 -1.36 -3.76
C PHE A 39 3.47 -1.41 -2.34
N TYR A 40 4.23 -1.90 -1.36
CA TYR A 40 3.71 -2.02 0.01
C TYR A 40 3.42 -0.67 0.64
N ALA A 41 4.29 0.33 0.44
CA ALA A 41 4.04 1.67 0.93
C ALA A 41 2.72 2.23 0.36
N SER A 42 2.52 2.10 -0.95
CA SER A 42 1.28 2.56 -1.61
C SER A 42 0.05 1.78 -1.15
N LEU A 43 0.12 0.44 -1.10
CA LEU A 43 -0.99 -0.41 -0.69
C LEU A 43 -1.44 -0.08 0.74
N TYR A 44 -0.51 -0.04 1.68
CA TYR A 44 -0.83 0.21 3.08
C TYR A 44 -1.23 1.66 3.36
N SER A 45 -0.68 2.64 2.63
CA SER A 45 -1.19 4.01 2.68
C SER A 45 -2.66 4.08 2.27
N GLY A 46 -3.04 3.38 1.20
CA GLY A 46 -4.44 3.35 0.77
C GLY A 46 -5.37 2.65 1.76
N LEU A 47 -4.95 1.52 2.33
CA LEU A 47 -5.70 0.83 3.40
C LEU A 47 -5.83 1.70 4.67
N TYR A 48 -4.85 2.55 4.95
CA TYR A 48 -4.90 3.47 6.08
C TYR A 48 -5.93 4.58 5.83
N TYR A 49 -5.94 5.21 4.66
CA TYR A 49 -7.00 6.16 4.27
C TYR A 49 -8.39 5.52 4.29
N GLU A 50 -8.50 4.28 3.82
CA GLU A 50 -9.75 3.52 3.89
C GLU A 50 -10.23 3.37 5.34
N SER A 51 -9.33 3.10 6.29
CA SER A 51 -9.67 3.02 7.71
C SER A 51 -10.13 4.35 8.33
N MET A 52 -9.83 5.46 7.67
CA MET A 52 -10.25 6.82 8.04
C MET A 52 -11.48 7.32 7.27
N ASP A 53 -12.15 6.45 6.50
CA ASP A 53 -13.29 6.78 5.63
C ASP A 53 -12.95 7.74 4.46
N ASP A 54 -11.67 7.91 4.16
CA ASP A 54 -11.19 8.71 3.03
C ASP A 54 -11.01 7.84 1.79
N MET A 55 -12.13 7.58 1.12
CA MET A 55 -12.18 6.68 -0.02
C MET A 55 -11.48 7.21 -1.28
N ASP A 56 -11.37 8.54 -1.42
CA ASP A 56 -10.70 9.16 -2.57
C ASP A 56 -9.19 8.95 -2.51
N ASN A 57 -8.58 9.20 -1.35
CA ASN A 57 -7.17 8.89 -1.14
C ASN A 57 -6.91 7.38 -1.11
N ALA A 58 -7.81 6.59 -0.51
CA ALA A 58 -7.69 5.13 -0.55
C ALA A 58 -7.62 4.60 -1.99
N LYS A 59 -8.50 5.09 -2.87
CA LYS A 59 -8.49 4.74 -4.29
C LYS A 59 -7.18 5.14 -4.95
N LEU A 60 -6.72 6.38 -4.75
CA LEU A 60 -5.49 6.89 -5.36
C LEU A 60 -4.31 5.97 -5.07
N TYR A 61 -4.12 5.61 -3.80
CA TYR A 61 -2.97 4.82 -3.36
C TYR A 61 -3.08 3.32 -3.69
N ILE A 62 -4.26 2.71 -3.59
CA ILE A 62 -4.45 1.29 -3.97
C ILE A 62 -4.29 1.11 -5.49
N VAL A 63 -4.82 2.04 -6.29
CA VAL A 63 -4.62 2.03 -7.75
C VAL A 63 -3.14 2.21 -8.09
N ALA A 64 -2.44 3.16 -7.44
CA ALA A 64 -1.00 3.34 -7.62
C ALA A 64 -0.22 2.07 -7.27
N ALA A 65 -0.59 1.37 -6.19
CA ALA A 65 0.01 0.09 -5.82
C ALA A 65 -0.14 -0.94 -6.96
N CYS A 66 -1.34 -1.10 -7.52
CA CYS A 66 -1.59 -2.00 -8.65
C CYS A 66 -0.77 -1.65 -9.92
N GLN A 67 -0.48 -0.36 -10.13
CA GLN A 67 0.28 0.12 -11.29
C GLN A 67 1.80 -0.01 -11.14
N THR A 68 2.32 -0.31 -9.95
CA THR A 68 3.75 -0.59 -9.77
C THR A 68 4.20 -1.81 -10.59
N SER A 69 5.49 -1.88 -10.93
CA SER A 69 6.08 -3.05 -11.60
C SER A 69 5.81 -4.36 -10.85
N TYR A 70 5.83 -4.32 -9.51
CA TYR A 70 5.52 -5.47 -8.67
C TYR A 70 4.03 -5.80 -8.66
N GLY A 71 3.15 -4.83 -8.45
CA GLY A 71 1.70 -5.04 -8.42
C GLY A 71 1.13 -5.54 -9.76
N SER A 72 1.70 -5.07 -10.88
CA SER A 72 1.29 -5.49 -12.22
C SER A 72 1.77 -6.89 -12.57
N ARG A 73 3.03 -7.24 -12.27
CA ARG A 73 3.66 -8.51 -12.67
C ARG A 73 3.51 -9.64 -11.66
N SER A 74 3.37 -9.32 -10.38
CA SER A 74 3.27 -10.33 -9.35
C SER A 74 1.85 -10.93 -9.31
N GLU A 75 1.81 -12.25 -9.17
CA GLU A 75 0.60 -13.04 -8.94
C GLU A 75 0.54 -13.55 -7.49
N ASP A 76 1.36 -12.98 -6.60
CA ASP A 76 1.27 -13.30 -5.19
C ASP A 76 -0.02 -12.77 -4.56
N TYR A 77 -0.28 -13.28 -3.35
CA TYR A 77 -1.45 -12.94 -2.57
C TYR A 77 -1.65 -11.43 -2.40
N MET A 78 -0.58 -10.65 -2.16
CA MET A 78 -0.70 -9.23 -1.87
C MET A 78 -1.01 -8.42 -3.13
N ALA A 79 -0.38 -8.76 -4.26
CA ALA A 79 -0.71 -8.17 -5.55
C ALA A 79 -2.15 -8.50 -5.97
N SER A 80 -2.59 -9.74 -5.78
CA SER A 80 -3.99 -10.14 -6.01
C SER A 80 -4.95 -9.41 -5.08
N LEU A 81 -4.61 -9.23 -3.80
CA LEU A 81 -5.43 -8.50 -2.83
C LEU A 81 -5.65 -7.05 -3.28
N ALA A 82 -4.60 -6.36 -3.71
CA ALA A 82 -4.71 -4.99 -4.22
C ALA A 82 -5.66 -4.91 -5.43
N LYS A 83 -5.52 -5.85 -6.38
CA LYS A 83 -6.39 -5.94 -7.56
C LYS A 83 -7.85 -6.19 -7.18
N VAL A 84 -8.10 -7.10 -6.24
CA VAL A 84 -9.45 -7.40 -5.74
C VAL A 84 -10.06 -6.20 -5.01
N HIS A 85 -9.28 -5.46 -4.21
CA HIS A 85 -9.75 -4.23 -3.57
C HIS A 85 -10.30 -3.22 -4.58
N CYS A 86 -9.59 -3.05 -5.70
CA CYS A 86 -10.05 -2.24 -6.81
C CYS A 86 -11.31 -2.82 -7.47
N SER A 87 -11.35 -4.13 -7.75
CA SER A 87 -12.50 -4.79 -8.39
C SER A 87 -13.78 -4.69 -7.55
N CYS A 88 -13.71 -4.91 -6.24
CA CYS A 88 -14.87 -4.83 -5.34
C CYS A 88 -15.51 -3.44 -5.30
N ARG A 89 -14.76 -2.40 -5.67
CA ARG A 89 -15.18 -0.98 -5.61
C ARG A 89 -15.35 -0.36 -7.00
N ASN A 90 -15.26 -1.16 -8.06
CA ASN A 90 -15.27 -0.70 -9.46
C ASN A 90 -14.22 0.39 -9.74
N TRP A 91 -13.06 0.29 -9.09
CA TRP A 91 -11.95 1.19 -9.37
C TRP A 91 -11.16 0.67 -10.55
N SER A 92 -11.22 1.39 -11.66
CA SER A 92 -10.44 1.08 -12.85
C SER A 92 -8.99 1.47 -12.65
N PHE A 93 -8.10 0.51 -12.89
CA PHE A 93 -6.66 0.73 -13.04
C PHE A 93 -6.28 0.03 -14.34
N THR A 94 -6.13 0.83 -15.40
CA THR A 94 -5.75 0.38 -16.74
C THR A 94 -4.26 0.59 -16.95
#